data_AF-A0A1B7P074-F1
#
_entry.id   AF-A0A1B7P074-F1
#
_cell.length_a   1.000
_cell.length_b   1.000
_cell.length_c   1.000
_cell.angle_alpha   90.00
_cell.angle_beta   90.00
_cell.angle_gamma   90.00
#
_symmetry.space_group_name_H-M   'P 1'
#
loop_
_entity.id
_entity.type
_entity.pdbx_description
1 polymer ?
#
loop_
_entity_poly.entity_id
_entity_poly.type
_entity_poly.pdbx_seq_one_letter_code
_entity_poly.pdbx_strand_id
1 'polypeptide(L)' 'MEFEEILKVSEVSFIFHVNYCGKPWDLKLFHNNGTPGYACNCIQDLDRSCCEIRAYYRLKQFKICDVEVMPDFYGFILR' A
#
# COMPACT_ATOMS: atom_id res chain seq x y z
N MET A 1 -11.58 -12.61 -2.03
CA MET A 1 -10.13 -12.40 -1.89
C MET A 1 -9.62 -13.62 -1.16
N GLU A 2 -8.68 -14.32 -1.77
CA GLU A 2 -8.06 -15.51 -1.19
C GLU A 2 -6.56 -15.25 -1.04
N PHE A 3 -6.01 -15.53 0.14
CA PHE A 3 -4.58 -15.38 0.42
C PHE A 3 -3.87 -16.66 0.01
N GLU A 4 -2.97 -16.56 -0.96
CA GLU A 4 -2.27 -17.73 -1.50
C GLU A 4 -0.91 -17.92 -0.82
N GLU A 5 -0.11 -16.85 -0.75
CA GLU A 5 1.22 -16.91 -0.11
C GLU A 5 1.64 -15.58 0.53
N ILE A 6 2.60 -15.65 1.45
CA ILE A 6 3.28 -14.47 2.02
C ILE A 6 4.58 -14.26 1.26
N LEU A 7 4.64 -13.17 0.49
CA LEU A 7 5.84 -12.79 -0.26
C LEU A 7 6.89 -12.15 0.65
N LYS A 8 6.46 -11.32 1.60
CA LYS A 8 7.39 -10.60 2.48
C LYS A 8 6.78 -10.29 3.84
N VAL A 9 7.60 -10.45 4.87
CA VAL A 9 7.31 -10.02 6.24
C VAL A 9 8.27 -8.89 6.61
N SER A 10 7.74 -7.85 7.24
CA SER A 10 8.53 -6.77 7.83
C SER A 10 7.94 -6.35 9.16
N GLU A 11 8.70 -5.56 9.92
CA GLU A 11 8.25 -5.01 11.21
C GLU A 11 6.98 -4.15 11.10
N VAL A 12 6.66 -3.62 9.91
CA VAL A 12 5.59 -2.64 9.71
C VAL A 12 4.48 -3.09 8.74
N SER A 13 4.72 -4.18 8.00
CA SER A 13 3.78 -4.67 6.99
C SER A 13 4.05 -6.11 6.57
N PHE A 14 3.04 -6.72 5.98
CA PHE A 14 3.12 -7.94 5.20
C PHE A 14 2.85 -7.64 3.73
N ILE A 15 3.46 -8.40 2.84
CA ILE A 15 3.08 -8.46 1.43
C ILE A 15 2.61 -9.89 1.16
N PHE A 16 1.39 -10.01 0.67
CA PHE A 16 0.76 -11.27 0.29
C PHE A 16 0.59 -11.34 -1.21
N HIS A 17 0.75 -12.52 -1.78
CA HIS A 17 0.15 -12.84 -3.06
C HIS A 17 -1.30 -13.28 -2.81
N VAL A 18 -2.24 -12.68 -3.53
CA VAL A 18 -3.67 -12.91 -3.36
C VAL A 18 -4.35 -13.15 -4.70
N ASN A 19 -5.35 -14.02 -4.67
CA ASN A 19 -6.31 -14.13 -5.75
C ASN A 19 -7.50 -13.20 -5.49
N TYR A 20 -7.71 -12.26 -6.40
CA TYR A 20 -8.86 -11.36 -6.37
C TYR A 20 -9.56 -11.34 -7.72
N CYS A 21 -10.82 -11.79 -7.72
CA CYS A 21 -11.65 -11.96 -8.92
C CYS A 21 -11.00 -12.85 -10.00
N GLY A 22 -10.33 -13.94 -9.60
CA GLY A 22 -9.70 -14.88 -10.52
C GLY A 22 -8.40 -14.37 -11.15
N LYS A 23 -7.84 -13.27 -10.62
CA LYS A 23 -6.57 -12.70 -11.07
C LYS A 23 -5.58 -12.63 -9.89
N PRO A 24 -4.29 -12.90 -10.14
CA PRO A 24 -3.24 -12.76 -9.13
C PRO A 24 -2.91 -11.28 -8.90
N TRP A 25 -2.72 -10.92 -7.64
CA TRP A 25 -2.34 -9.57 -7.20
C TRP A 25 -1.41 -9.63 -6.00
N ASP A 26 -0.61 -8.58 -5.82
CA ASP A 26 0.16 -8.40 -4.59
C ASP A 26 -0.55 -7.40 -3.67
N LEU A 27 -0.85 -7.84 -2.46
CA LEU A 27 -1.52 -7.05 -1.42
C LEU A 27 -0.54 -6.72 -0.30
N LYS A 28 -0.34 -5.42 -0.07
CA LYS A 28 0.41 -4.94 1.10
C LYS A 28 -0.53 -4.62 2.26
N LEU A 29 -0.35 -5.30 3.38
CA LEU A 29 -1.11 -5.11 4.61
C LEU A 29 -0.21 -4.45 5.66
N PHE A 30 -0.60 -3.29 6.17
CA PHE A 30 0.14 -2.61 7.25
C PHE A 30 -0.31 -3.11 8.62
N HIS A 31 0.64 -3.27 9.55
CA HIS A 31 0.29 -3.55 10.94
C HIS A 31 -0.39 -2.33 11.55
N ASN A 32 -1.53 -2.53 12.20
CA ASN A 32 -2.18 -1.47 12.95
C ASN A 32 -1.58 -1.38 14.37
N ASN A 33 -0.40 -0.77 14.47
CA ASN A 33 0.30 -0.55 15.75
C ASN A 33 -0.17 0.75 16.45
N GLY A 34 -1.35 1.25 16.10
CA GLY A 34 -1.80 2.58 16.46
C GLY A 34 -1.35 3.60 15.41
N THR A 35 -2.27 4.48 15.01
CA THR A 35 -1.96 5.53 14.06
C THR A 35 -1.31 6.71 14.81
N PRO A 36 -0.08 7.13 14.45
CA PRO A 36 0.52 8.34 15.01
C PRO A 36 -0.26 9.61 14.63
N GLY A 37 -1.25 9.51 13.73
CA GLY A 37 -2.10 10.62 13.32
C GLY A 37 -1.33 11.62 12.46
N TYR A 38 -1.48 12.90 12.77
CA TYR A 38 -0.71 13.96 12.12
C TYR A 38 0.43 14.43 13.02
N ALA A 39 1.52 14.91 12.42
CA ALA A 39 2.56 15.62 13.13
C ALA A 39 2.00 16.87 13.82
N CYS A 40 2.72 17.42 14.80
CA CYS A 40 2.26 18.58 15.59
C CYS A 40 1.90 19.82 14.73
N ASN A 41 2.41 19.90 13.50
CA ASN A 41 2.07 20.97 12.55
C ASN A 41 0.76 20.73 11.78
N CYS A 42 0.07 19.60 12.01
CA CYS A 42 -1.16 19.16 11.34
C CYS A 42 -1.06 19.05 9.80
N ILE A 43 0.13 19.12 9.22
CA ILE A 43 0.35 19.08 7.76
C ILE A 43 0.85 17.70 7.34
N GLN A 44 1.77 17.12 8.10
CA GLN A 44 2.38 15.85 7.77
C GLN A 44 1.57 14.71 8.37
N ASP A 45 1.00 13.87 7.49
CA ASP A 45 0.41 12.59 7.87
C ASP A 45 1.55 11.66 8.35
N LEU A 46 1.45 11.14 9.56
CA LEU A 46 2.41 10.18 10.10
C LEU A 46 1.96 8.74 9.86
N ASP A 47 0.75 8.54 9.34
CA ASP A 47 0.28 7.23 8.95
C ASP A 47 1.04 6.75 7.70
N ARG A 48 1.80 5.67 7.88
CA ARG A 48 2.65 5.11 6.84
C ARG A 48 1.83 4.60 5.65
N SER A 49 0.65 4.03 5.91
CA SER A 49 -0.23 3.53 4.86
C SER A 49 -0.79 4.68 4.03
N CYS A 50 -1.24 5.76 4.67
CA CYS A 50 -1.72 6.96 3.99
C CYS A 50 -0.63 7.62 3.15
N CYS A 51 0.59 7.74 3.69
CA CYS A 51 1.73 8.29 2.96
C CYS A 51 2.05 7.48 1.70
N GLU A 52 2.11 6.15 1.82
CA GLU A 52 2.42 5.26 0.71
C GLU A 52 1.31 5.25 -0.34
N ILE A 53 0.04 5.20 0.07
CA ILE A 53 -1.13 5.32 -0.84
C ILE A 53 -1.09 6.64 -1.61
N ARG A 54 -0.84 7.77 -0.92
CA ARG A 54 -0.73 9.09 -1.57
C ARG A 54 0.45 9.15 -2.55
N ALA A 55 1.57 8.52 -2.21
CA ALA A 55 2.72 8.45 -3.10
C ALA A 55 2.39 7.68 -4.39
N TYR A 56 1.86 6.46 -4.27
CA TYR A 56 1.45 5.64 -5.42
C TYR A 56 0.37 6.31 -6.27
N TYR A 57 -0.60 6.98 -5.64
CA TYR A 57 -1.62 7.74 -6.37
C TYR A 57 -1.00 8.85 -7.22
N ARG A 58 -0.07 9.63 -6.66
CA ARG A 58 0.66 10.68 -7.41
C ARG A 58 1.50 10.09 -8.53
N LEU A 59 2.24 9.00 -8.26
CA LEU A 59 3.07 8.34 -9.27
C LEU A 59 2.24 7.86 -10.46
N LYS A 60 1.06 7.27 -10.20
CA LYS A 60 0.10 6.87 -11.22
C LYS A 60 -0.45 8.06 -12.00
N GLN A 61 -0.78 9.16 -11.32
CA GLN A 61 -1.24 10.40 -11.98
C GLN A 61 -0.18 10.98 -12.94
N PHE A 62 1.10 10.89 -12.58
CA PHE A 62 2.21 11.35 -13.43
C PHE A 62 2.67 10.31 -14.46
N LYS A 63 1.98 9.17 -14.59
CA LYS A 63 2.33 8.08 -15.52
C LYS A 63 3.75 7.52 -15.31
N ILE A 64 4.27 7.63 -14.08
CA ILE A 64 5.59 7.11 -13.73
C ILE A 64 5.55 5.59 -13.56
N CYS A 65 4.40 5.04 -13.18
CA CYS A 65 4.17 3.58 -13.15
C CYS A 65 4.30 2.95 -14.55
N ASP A 66 4.01 3.70 -15.63
CA ASP A 66 4.07 3.21 -17.01
C ASP A 66 5.51 2.98 -17.51
N VAL A 67 6.52 3.39 -16.75
CA VAL A 67 7.95 3.28 -17.11
C VAL A 67 8.56 1.95 -16.61
N GLU A 68 7.77 1.00 -16.12
CA GLU A 68 8.20 -0.29 -15.53
C GLU A 68 9.13 -0.19 -14.31
N VAL A 69 9.45 1.02 -13.85
CA VAL A 69 10.29 1.24 -12.66
C VAL A 69 9.52 1.00 -11.35
N MET A 70 8.19 1.12 -11.39
CA MET A 70 7.32 1.00 -10.22
C MET A 70 6.14 0.08 -10.49
N PRO A 71 5.72 -0.73 -9.50
CA PRO A 71 4.50 -1.52 -9.61
C PRO A 71 3.27 -0.65 -9.86
N ASP A 72 2.32 -1.19 -10.61
CA ASP A 72 1.02 -0.54 -10.80
C ASP A 72 0.21 -0.53 -9.50
N PHE A 73 -0.36 0.63 -9.18
CA PHE A 73 -1.25 0.79 -8.03
C PHE A 73 -2.71 0.68 -8.45
N TYR A 74 -3.40 -0.33 -7.92
CA TYR A 74 -4.79 -0.63 -8.29
C TYR A 74 -5.81 -0.02 -7.32
N GLY A 75 -5.47 0.11 -6.04
CA GLY A 75 -6.34 0.71 -5.05
C GLY A 75 -5.93 0.36 -3.63
N PHE A 76 -6.77 0.77 -2.69
CA PHE A 76 -6.61 0.50 -1.25
C PHE A 76 -7.97 0.15 -0.65
N ILE A 77 -7.94 -0.59 0.45
CA ILE A 77 -9.13 -0.90 1.25
C ILE A 77 -8.89 -0.26 2.61
N LEU A 78 -9.79 0.65 3.02
CA LEU A 78 -9.80 1.17 4.38
C LEU A 78 -10.57 0.19 5.27
N ARG A 79 -10.09 0.02 6.50
CA ARG A 79 -10.78 -0.76 7.53
C ARG A 79 -11.84 0.08 8.23
#